data_AF-T1ALC7-F1
#
_entry.id   AF-T1ALC7-F1
#
_cell.length_a   1.000
_cell.length_b   1.000
_cell.length_c   1.000
_cell.angle_alpha   90.00
_cell.angle_beta   90.00
_cell.angle_gamma   90.00
#
_symmetry.space_group_name_H-M   'P 1'
#
loop_
_entity.id
_entity.type
_entity.pdbx_description
1 polymer ?
#
loop_
_entity_poly.entity_id
_entity_poly.type
_entity_poly.pdbx_seq_one_letter_code
_entity_poly.pdbx_strand_id
1 'polypeptide(L)'
;MSKLLKFDEEARRGLEAGVDKLANAVKVTLGPKGRNVVIGKKFGAPTITNDGVSIAREVELEDPFENMGAQLVKEVATKTNDVAGDG
;
A
#
# COMPACT_ATOMS: atom_id res chain seq x y z
N MET A 1 -11.18 -18.80 -15.68
CA MET A 1 -10.35 -17.69 -16.20
C MET A 1 -8.95 -18.21 -16.49
N SER A 2 -8.35 -17.75 -17.58
CA SER A 2 -6.93 -18.02 -17.89
C SER A 2 -6.01 -17.24 -16.96
N LYS A 3 -4.78 -17.71 -16.77
CA LYS A 3 -3.75 -17.02 -16.00
C LYS A 3 -2.98 -16.07 -16.92
N LEU A 4 -2.64 -14.89 -16.41
CA LEU A 4 -1.69 -13.98 -17.05
C LEU A 4 -0.28 -14.31 -16.56
N LEU A 5 0.67 -14.36 -17.48
CA LEU A 5 2.07 -14.64 -17.18
C LEU A 5 2.92 -13.48 -17.70
N LYS A 6 3.71 -12.88 -16.82
CA LYS A 6 4.74 -11.90 -17.14
C LYS A 6 6.08 -12.41 -16.61
N PHE A 7 7.16 -12.04 -17.27
CA PHE A 7 8.51 -12.51 -16.94
C PHE A 7 9.51 -11.35 -16.89
N ASP A 8 10.68 -11.65 -16.33
CA ASP A 8 11.87 -10.80 -16.33
C ASP A 8 11.62 -9.34 -15.90
N GLU A 9 11.91 -8.39 -16.78
CA GLU A 9 11.81 -6.96 -16.49
C GLU A 9 10.36 -6.47 -16.44
N GLU A 10 9.48 -7.02 -17.28
CA GLU A 10 8.08 -6.63 -17.32
C GLU A 10 7.36 -6.98 -16.00
N ALA A 11 7.64 -8.18 -15.46
CA ALA A 11 7.12 -8.60 -14.16
C ALA A 11 7.66 -7.71 -13.03
N ARG A 12 8.98 -7.45 -13.03
CA ARG A 12 9.62 -6.64 -11.99
C ARG A 12 9.12 -5.19 -11.98
N ARG A 13 8.99 -4.55 -13.15
CA ARG A 13 8.45 -3.19 -13.25
C ARG A 13 6.99 -3.10 -12.79
N GLY A 14 6.19 -4.13 -13.08
CA GLY A 14 4.81 -4.20 -12.57
C GLY A 14 4.77 -4.23 -11.04
N LEU A 15 5.58 -5.10 -10.42
CA LEU A 15 5.67 -5.18 -8.96
C LEU A 15 6.19 -3.89 -8.33
N GLU A 16 7.26 -3.32 -8.90
CA GLU A 16 7.89 -2.07 -8.44
C GLU A 16 6.90 -0.90 -8.47
N ALA A 17 6.14 -0.73 -9.56
CA ALA A 17 5.12 0.32 -9.65
C ALA A 17 4.04 0.17 -8.55
N GLY A 18 3.68 -1.06 -8.20
CA GLY A 18 2.81 -1.35 -7.08
C GLY A 18 3.37 -0.96 -5.72
N VAL A 19 4.62 -1.36 -5.47
CA VAL A 19 5.37 -0.98 -4.26
C VAL A 19 5.44 0.53 -4.12
N ASP A 20 5.79 1.24 -5.19
CA ASP A 20 5.92 2.69 -5.20
C ASP A 20 4.60 3.39 -4.90
N LYS A 21 3.48 2.92 -5.47
CA LYS A 21 2.15 3.50 -5.21
C LYS A 21 1.80 3.39 -3.73
N LEU A 22 2.01 2.23 -3.11
CA LEU A 22 1.79 2.04 -1.67
C LEU A 22 2.74 2.91 -0.84
N ALA A 23 4.05 2.84 -1.12
CA ALA A 23 5.06 3.57 -0.36
C ALA A 23 4.86 5.09 -0.45
N ASN A 24 4.49 5.61 -1.62
CA ASN A 24 4.21 7.03 -1.81
C ASN A 24 2.99 7.50 -1.04
N ALA A 25 1.96 6.66 -0.88
CA ALA A 25 0.78 6.97 -0.08
C ALA A 25 1.09 6.97 1.43
N VAL A 26 1.94 6.07 1.90
CA VAL A 26 2.25 5.91 3.33
C VAL A 26 3.32 6.90 3.79
N LYS A 27 4.41 7.08 3.03
CA LYS A 27 5.59 7.84 3.48
C LYS A 27 5.31 9.30 3.83
N VAL A 28 4.23 9.88 3.31
CA VAL A 28 3.84 11.26 3.62
C VAL A 28 3.44 11.45 5.07
N THR A 29 3.10 10.37 5.79
CA THR A 29 2.67 10.42 7.19
C THR A 29 3.82 10.23 8.18
N LEU A 30 5.04 9.98 7.69
CA LEU A 30 6.18 9.63 8.54
C LEU A 30 6.70 10.82 9.36
N GLY A 31 6.94 10.56 10.65
CA GLY A 31 7.62 11.47 11.57
C GLY A 31 6.75 12.59 12.13
N PRO A 32 7.33 13.48 12.95
CA PRO A 32 6.58 14.50 13.70
C PRO A 32 5.93 15.58 12.82
N LYS A 33 6.31 15.65 11.54
CA LYS A 33 5.72 16.56 10.53
C LYS A 33 4.98 15.80 9.43
N GLY A 34 4.58 14.56 9.71
CA GLY A 34 3.74 13.76 8.83
C GLY A 34 2.45 14.51 8.46
N ARG A 35 2.01 14.33 7.22
CA ARG A 35 0.76 14.88 6.70
C ARG A 35 -0.35 13.85 6.82
N ASN A 36 -1.58 14.33 6.81
CA ASN A 36 -2.74 13.45 6.78
C ASN A 36 -3.01 12.95 5.35
N VAL A 37 -3.52 11.72 5.28
CA VAL A 37 -4.11 11.11 4.10
C VAL A 37 -5.62 11.04 4.29
N VAL A 38 -6.36 11.26 3.21
CA VAL A 38 -7.81 11.18 3.17
C VAL A 38 -8.23 9.90 2.50
N ILE A 39 -9.00 9.07 3.21
CA ILE A 39 -9.48 7.77 2.76
C ILE A 39 -10.99 7.89 2.53
N GLY A 40 -11.42 7.63 1.29
CA GLY A 40 -12.82 7.63 0.93
C GLY A 40 -13.57 6.47 1.59
N LYS A 41 -14.82 6.71 2.01
CA LYS A 41 -15.74 5.68 2.49
C LYS A 41 -16.92 5.57 1.55
N LYS A 42 -17.46 4.35 1.39
CA LYS A 42 -18.68 4.11 0.60
C LYS A 42 -19.89 4.87 1.14
N PHE A 43 -19.93 5.14 2.44
CA PHE A 43 -21.00 5.86 3.11
C PHE A 43 -20.42 6.80 4.17
N GLY A 44 -21.06 7.97 4.35
CA GLY A 44 -20.66 8.97 5.34
C GLY A 44 -19.44 9.80 4.96
N ALA A 45 -18.82 10.42 5.96
CA ALA A 45 -17.64 11.26 5.79
C ALA A 45 -16.36 10.42 5.58
N PRO A 46 -15.35 10.95 4.85
CA PRO A 46 -14.06 10.27 4.68
C PRO A 46 -13.31 10.15 6.02
N THR A 47 -12.40 9.18 6.10
CA THR A 47 -11.43 9.12 7.20
C THR A 47 -10.24 10.02 6.87
N ILE A 48 -9.83 10.86 7.81
CA ILE A 48 -8.58 11.62 7.74
C ILE A 48 -7.64 11.01 8.78
N THR A 49 -6.48 10.50 8.36
CA THR A 49 -5.54 9.82 9.26
C THR A 49 -4.09 10.06 8.85
N ASN A 50 -3.18 9.97 9.81
CA ASN A 50 -1.73 9.90 9.62
C ASN A 50 -1.16 8.52 10.01
N ASP A 51 -2.01 7.55 10.34
CA ASP A 51 -1.59 6.18 10.64
C ASP A 51 -1.26 5.43 9.33
N GLY A 52 0.03 5.13 9.15
CA GLY A 52 0.56 4.45 7.98
C GLY A 52 0.00 3.04 7.79
N VAL A 53 -0.28 2.31 8.88
CA VAL A 53 -0.82 0.95 8.83
C VAL A 53 -2.26 0.97 8.33
N SER A 54 -3.08 1.89 8.84
CA SER A 54 -4.44 2.11 8.34
C SER A 54 -4.46 2.51 6.86
N ILE A 55 -3.54 3.37 6.42
CA ILE A 55 -3.46 3.77 5.01
C ILE A 55 -3.09 2.58 4.14
N ALA A 56 -2.07 1.81 4.53
CA ALA A 56 -1.61 0.66 3.77
C ALA A 56 -2.72 -0.40 3.58
N ARG A 57 -3.59 -0.57 4.57
CA ARG A 57 -4.72 -1.52 4.51
C ARG A 57 -5.74 -1.20 3.43
N GLU A 58 -5.93 0.08 3.11
CA GLU A 58 -6.93 0.56 2.15
C GLU A 58 -6.40 0.61 0.70
N VAL A 59 -5.10 0.33 0.50
CA VAL A 59 -4.50 0.32 -0.84
C VAL A 59 -4.79 -1.00 -1.54
N GLU A 60 -5.56 -0.92 -2.61
CA GLU A 60 -5.81 -1.98 -3.58
C GLU A 60 -5.72 -1.39 -4.99
N LEU A 61 -4.93 -2.02 -5.86
CA LEU A 61 -4.66 -1.52 -7.21
C LEU A 61 -5.40 -2.36 -8.25
N GLU A 62 -5.83 -1.72 -9.33
CA GLU A 62 -6.58 -2.37 -10.41
C GLU A 62 -5.70 -3.32 -11.25
N ASP A 63 -4.44 -2.95 -11.52
CA ASP A 63 -3.52 -3.83 -12.24
C ASP A 63 -3.08 -4.99 -11.31
N PRO A 64 -3.27 -6.26 -11.70
CA PRO A 64 -2.97 -7.39 -10.84
C PRO A 64 -1.49 -7.52 -10.45
N PHE A 65 -0.56 -7.11 -11.31
CA PHE A 65 0.87 -7.21 -11.03
C PHE A 65 1.33 -6.08 -10.12
N GLU A 66 0.85 -4.86 -10.33
CA GLU A 66 1.05 -3.77 -9.38
C GLU A 66 0.42 -4.09 -8.01
N ASN A 67 -0.83 -4.58 -8.01
CA ASN A 67 -1.49 -4.94 -6.75
C ASN A 67 -0.69 -6.01 -6.00
N MET A 68 -0.14 -7.01 -6.71
CA MET A 68 0.73 -8.02 -6.10
C MET A 68 1.95 -7.40 -5.42
N GLY A 69 2.61 -6.42 -6.06
CA GLY A 69 3.72 -5.67 -5.46
C GLY A 69 3.30 -4.91 -4.20
N ALA A 70 2.17 -4.20 -4.27
CA ALA A 70 1.61 -3.49 -3.12
C ALA A 70 1.27 -4.44 -1.96
N GLN A 71 0.62 -5.58 -2.25
CA GLN A 71 0.25 -6.56 -1.22
C GLN A 71 1.48 -7.18 -0.54
N LEU A 72 2.56 -7.47 -1.28
CA LEU A 72 3.80 -8.00 -0.71
C LEU A 72 4.39 -7.06 0.35
N VAL A 73 4.47 -5.76 0.06
CA VAL A 73 5.04 -4.78 1.01
C VAL A 73 4.08 -4.50 2.16
N LYS A 74 2.77 -4.51 1.90
CA LYS A 74 1.75 -4.43 2.96
C LYS A 74 1.89 -5.54 3.99
N GLU A 75 2.22 -6.76 3.55
CA GLU A 75 2.43 -7.90 4.44
C GLU A 75 3.67 -7.71 5.33
N VAL A 76 4.77 -7.17 4.78
CA VAL A 76 5.97 -6.82 5.55
C VAL A 76 5.67 -5.76 6.61
N ALA A 77 4.92 -4.70 6.25
CA ALA A 77 4.54 -3.65 7.19
C ALA A 77 3.62 -4.19 8.31
N THR A 78 2.62 -4.99 7.96
CA THR A 78 1.69 -5.60 8.93
C THR A 78 2.45 -6.46 9.93
N LYS A 79 3.36 -7.30 9.44
CA LYS A 79 4.15 -8.20 10.31
C LYS A 79 5.09 -7.42 11.25
N THR A 80 5.64 -6.30 10.79
CA THR A 80 6.47 -5.42 11.64
C THR A 80 5.63 -4.82 12.76
N ASN A 81 4.45 -4.29 12.43
CA ASN A 81 3.51 -3.75 13.41
C ASN A 81 3.03 -4.81 14.41
N ASP A 82 2.79 -6.05 14.00
CA ASP A 82 2.37 -7.12 14.90
C ASP A 82 3.45 -7.48 15.96
N VAL A 83 4.73 -7.31 15.62
CA VAL A 83 5.86 -7.63 16.50
C VAL A 83 6.22 -6.45 17.41
N ALA A 84 6.27 -5.23 16.85
CA ALA A 84 6.81 -4.07 17.52
C ALA A 84 5.75 -3.06 17.98
N GLY A 85 4.53 -3.14 17.44
CA GLY A 85 3.45 -2.17 17.68
C GLY A 85 3.65 -0.81 17.00
N ASP A 86 4.78 -0.62 16.31
CA ASP A 86 5.19 0.56 15.55
C ASP A 86 6.21 0.11 14.47
N GLY A 87 6.36 0.86 13.37
CA GLY A 87 7.23 0.46 12.25
C GLY A 87 7.04 1.25 10.96
#